data_AF-A0A2A4MMY4-F1
#
_entry.id   AF-A0A2A4MMY4-F1
#
_cell.length_a   1.000
_cell.length_b   1.000
_cell.length_c   1.000
_cell.angle_alpha   90.00
_cell.angle_beta   90.00
_cell.angle_gamma   90.00
#
_symmetry.space_group_name_H-M   'P 1'
#
loop_
_entity.id
_entity.type
_entity.pdbx_description
1 polymer ?
#
loop_
_entity_poly.entity_id
_entity_poly.type
_entity_poly.pdbx_seq_one_letter_code
_entity_poly.pdbx_strand_id
1 'polypeptide(L)' 'MRIDSAFNNGLLGVQRGLSQAQQSANDIAGAAARKDATVSDVSRAVVDLRQAELQVQASAQVVKTADELRGSLIDINV' A
#
# COMPACT_ATOMS: atom_id res chain seq x y z
N MET A 1 12.82 15.50 12.87
CA MET A 1 12.98 14.31 13.74
C MET A 1 11.74 13.43 13.89
N ARG A 2 10.48 13.93 13.85
CA ARG A 2 9.27 13.07 13.85
C ARG A 2 8.60 12.89 12.48
N ILE A 3 8.72 13.89 11.60
CA ILE A 3 8.12 13.87 10.25
C ILE A 3 9.01 13.11 9.26
N ASP A 4 10.34 13.27 9.35
CA ASP A 4 11.31 12.53 8.54
C ASP A 4 11.21 11.02 8.74
N SER A 5 10.97 10.58 9.99
CA SER A 5 10.75 9.18 10.31
C SER A 5 9.40 8.66 9.81
N ALA A 6 8.34 9.47 9.83
CA ALA A 6 7.03 9.06 9.32
C ALA A 6 7.02 8.99 7.79
N PHE A 7 7.67 9.93 7.12
CA PHE A 7 7.86 9.93 5.67
C PHE A 7 8.70 8.74 5.21
N ASN A 8 9.83 8.47 5.86
CA ASN A 8 10.69 7.34 5.51
C ASN A 8 10.00 5.99 5.78
N ASN A 9 9.25 5.86 6.88
CA ASN A 9 8.42 4.68 7.14
C ASN A 9 7.26 4.53 6.15
N GLY A 10 6.64 5.65 5.73
CA GLY A 10 5.62 5.67 4.68
C GLY A 10 6.17 5.20 3.34
N LEU A 11 7.34 5.70 2.94
CA LEU A 11 7.99 5.29 1.69
C LEU A 11 8.38 3.80 1.71
N LEU A 12 8.94 3.32 2.83
CA LEU A 12 9.23 1.90 3.04
C LEU A 12 7.96 1.04 3.09
N GLY A 13 6.83 1.60 3.55
CA GLY A 13 5.52 0.96 3.56
C GLY A 13 4.91 0.85 2.16
N VAL A 14 5.00 1.92 1.36
CA VAL A 14 4.59 1.92 -0.05
C VAL A 14 5.41 0.91 -0.84
N GLN A 15 6.73 0.90 -0.68
CA GLN A 15 7.61 -0.01 -1.42
C GLN A 15 7.35 -1.48 -1.07
N ARG A 16 7.15 -1.80 0.22
CA ARG A 16 6.76 -3.14 0.67
C ARG A 16 5.37 -3.52 0.19
N GLY A 17 4.40 -2.62 0.28
CA GLY A 17 3.03 -2.85 -0.18
C GLY A 17 2.96 -3.09 -1.68
N LEU A 18 3.77 -2.38 -2.48
CA LEU A 18 3.85 -2.60 -3.92
C LEU A 18 4.44 -3.98 -4.26
N SER A 19 5.51 -4.39 -3.56
CA SER A 19 6.07 -5.73 -3.71
C SER A 19 5.08 -6.83 -3.32
N GLN A 20 4.34 -6.62 -2.23
CA GLN A 20 3.31 -7.55 -1.77
C GLN A 20 2.15 -7.64 -2.77
N ALA A 21 1.69 -6.50 -3.29
CA ALA A 21 0.64 -6.45 -4.30
C ALA A 21 1.04 -7.15 -5.60
N GLN A 22 2.29 -6.99 -6.04
CA GLN A 22 2.83 -7.68 -7.20
C GLN A 22 2.84 -9.20 -7.01
N GLN A 23 3.22 -9.67 -5.82
CA GLN A 23 3.23 -11.09 -5.49
C GLN A 23 1.80 -11.66 -5.42
N SER A 24 0.89 -10.97 -4.73
CA SER A 24 -0.53 -11.36 -4.67
C SER A 24 -1.18 -11.36 -6.05
N ALA A 25 -0.86 -10.42 -6.94
CA ALA A 25 -1.34 -10.42 -8.32
C ALA A 25 -0.86 -11.65 -9.12
N ASN A 26 0.40 -12.06 -8.93
CA ASN A 26 0.93 -13.28 -9.54
C ASN A 26 0.27 -14.54 -8.97
N ASP A 27 -0.01 -14.57 -7.67
CA ASP A 27 -0.72 -15.68 -7.03
C ASP A 27 -2.18 -15.77 -7.50
N ILE A 28 -2.88 -14.65 -7.71
CA ILE A 28 -4.22 -14.60 -8.33
C ILE A 28 -4.16 -15.14 -9.76
N ALA A 29 -3.20 -14.68 -10.57
CA ALA A 29 -3.06 -15.13 -11.95
C ALA A 29 -2.75 -16.64 -12.02
N GLY A 30 -1.88 -17.13 -11.12
CA GLY A 30 -1.53 -18.54 -11.00
C GLY A 30 -2.69 -19.40 -10.47
N ALA A 31 -3.49 -18.89 -9.54
CA ALA A 31 -4.71 -19.55 -9.07
C ALA A 31 -5.77 -19.60 -10.17
N ALA A 32 -6.04 -18.49 -10.86
CA ALA A 32 -6.99 -18.45 -11.97
C ALA A 32 -6.60 -19.38 -13.14
N ALA A 33 -5.30 -19.64 -13.35
CA ALA A 33 -4.80 -20.57 -14.36
C ALA A 33 -4.91 -22.06 -13.96
N ARG A 34 -5.13 -22.38 -12.68
CA ARG A 34 -5.27 -23.76 -12.21
C ARG A 34 -6.71 -24.24 -12.40
N LYS A 35 -6.87 -25.40 -13.07
CA LYS A 35 -8.18 -26.04 -13.31
C LYS A 35 -8.93 -26.43 -12.02
N ASP A 36 -8.22 -26.59 -10.90
CA ASP A 36 -8.78 -26.97 -9.59
C ASP A 36 -8.93 -25.79 -8.62
N ALA A 37 -8.72 -24.54 -9.08
CA ALA A 37 -8.85 -23.39 -8.20
C ALA A 37 -10.30 -23.23 -7.75
N THR A 38 -10.52 -23.37 -6.44
CA THR A 38 -11.83 -23.12 -5.88
C THR A 38 -12.11 -21.63 -5.83
N VAL A 39 -13.39 -21.25 -5.92
CA VAL A 39 -13.83 -19.85 -5.77
C VAL A 39 -13.31 -19.22 -4.47
N SER A 40 -13.09 -20.04 -3.43
CA SER A 40 -12.53 -19.60 -2.16
C SER A 40 -11.06 -19.17 -2.26
N ASP A 41 -10.24 -19.85 -3.07
CA ASP A 41 -8.82 -19.51 -3.25
C ASP A 41 -8.65 -18.20 -4.01
N VAL A 42 -9.44 -18.00 -5.07
CA VAL A 42 -9.47 -16.74 -5.81
C VAL A 42 -9.99 -15.61 -4.93
N SER A 43 -11.03 -15.87 -4.11
CA SER A 43 -11.59 -14.86 -3.20
C SER A 43 -10.58 -14.43 -2.12
N ARG A 44 -9.83 -15.37 -1.53
CA ARG A 44 -8.75 -15.05 -0.58
C ARG A 44 -7.67 -14.22 -1.24
N ALA A 45 -7.20 -14.63 -2.41
CA ALA A 45 -6.14 -13.91 -3.11
C ALA A 45 -6.57 -12.48 -3.50
N VAL A 46 -7.84 -12.28 -3.88
CA VAL A 46 -8.41 -10.94 -4.13
C VAL A 46 -8.51 -10.10 -2.85
N VAL A 47 -8.88 -10.70 -1.72
CA VAL A 47 -8.91 -10.01 -0.42
C VAL A 47 -7.51 -9.61 0.01
N ASP A 48 -6.52 -10.48 -0.15
CA ASP A 48 -5.11 -10.19 0.15
C ASP A 48 -4.58 -9.05 -0.73
N LEU A 49 -4.94 -9.03 -2.02
CA LEU A 49 -4.61 -7.92 -2.92
C LEU A 49 -5.24 -6.61 -2.45
N ARG A 50 -6.53 -6.62 -2.04
CA ARG A 50 -7.21 -5.44 -1.50
C ARG A 50 -6.58 -4.96 -0.19
N GLN A 51 -6.11 -5.87 0.66
CA GLN A 51 -5.40 -5.52 1.89
C GLN A 51 -4.04 -4.86 1.58
N ALA A 52 -3.30 -5.38 0.60
CA ALA A 52 -2.06 -4.78 0.13
C ALA A 52 -2.30 -3.37 -0.46
N GLU A 53 -3.36 -3.21 -1.27
CA GLU A 53 -3.76 -1.90 -1.82
C GLU A 53 -4.09 -0.89 -0.71
N LEU A 54 -4.88 -1.29 0.30
CA LEU A 54 -5.19 -0.46 1.46
C LEU A 54 -3.93 -0.07 2.26
N GLN A 55 -2.98 -0.98 2.41
CA GLN A 55 -1.70 -0.70 3.09
C GLN A 55 -0.87 0.33 2.33
N VAL A 56 -0.83 0.25 1.00
CA VAL A 56 -0.19 1.26 0.15
C VAL A 56 -0.93 2.59 0.25
N GLN A 57 -2.26 2.59 0.20
CA GLN A 57 -3.08 3.79 0.31
C GLN A 57 -2.88 4.48 1.68
N ALA A 58 -2.84 3.72 2.77
CA ALA A 58 -2.57 4.25 4.10
C ALA A 58 -1.16 4.86 4.19
N SER A 59 -0.16 4.20 3.59
CA SER A 59 1.22 4.71 3.55
C SER A 59 1.32 5.99 2.70
N ALA A 60 0.60 6.05 1.57
CA ALA A 60 0.48 7.23 0.73
C ALA A 60 -0.24 8.38 1.46
N GLN A 61 -1.26 8.07 2.26
CA GLN A 61 -1.97 9.06 3.08
C GLN A 61 -1.06 9.63 4.19
N VAL A 62 -0.18 8.83 4.79
CA VAL A 62 0.82 9.32 5.75
C VAL A 62 1.82 10.26 5.08
N VAL A 63 2.26 9.93 3.86
CA VAL A 63 3.12 10.82 3.07
C VAL A 63 2.39 12.12 2.70
N LYS A 64 1.14 12.03 2.23
CA LYS A 64 0.31 13.20 1.88
C LYS A 64 0.05 14.11 3.08
N THR A 65 -0.29 13.55 4.23
CA THR A 65 -0.50 14.34 5.47
C THR A 65 0.80 14.94 5.98
N ALA A 66 1.95 14.26 5.83
CA ALA A 66 3.25 14.85 6.11
C ALA A 66 3.59 16.02 5.17
N ASP A 67 3.27 15.91 3.87
CA ASP A 67 3.42 17.01 2.91
C ASP A 67 2.46 18.17 3.18
N GLU A 68 1.20 17.89 3.54
CA GLU A 68 0.22 18.92 3.93
C GLU A 68 0.62 19.64 5.22
N LEU A 69 1.21 18.93 6.20
CA LEU A 69 1.78 19.54 7.40
C LEU A 69 3.03 20.37 7.09
N ARG A 70 3.85 19.97 6.12
CA ARG A 70 4.97 20.79 5.62
C ARG A 70 4.47 22.02 4.88
N GLY A 71 3.42 21.89 4.07
CA GLY A 71 2.76 22.99 3.38
C GLY A 71 2.14 23.99 4.35
N SER A 72 1.45 23.51 5.38
CA SER A 72 0.87 24.38 6.42
C SER A 72 1.95 25.06 7.26
N LEU A 73 3.07 24.40 7.61
CA LEU A 73 4.21 25.04 8.28
C LEU A 73 4.91 26.12 7.44
N ILE A 74 4.86 26.04 6.11
CA ILE A 74 5.40 27.06 5.20
C ILE A 74 4.41 28.22 5.00
N ASP A 75 3.10 27.94 5.03
CA ASP A 75 2.03 28.93 4.80
C ASP A 75 1.70 29.79 6.04
N ILE A 76 2.20 29.44 7.24
CA ILE A 76 2.16 30.31 8.43
C ILE A 76 3.25 31.41 8.42
N ASN A 77 4.09 31.45 7.38
CA ASN A 77 5.05 32.52 7.13
C ASN A 77 4.53 33.49 6.04
N VAL A 78 3.32 34.02 6.19
CA VAL A 78 2.91 35.35 5.71
C VAL A 78 1.74 35.89 6.53
#